data_AF-A0A1X0P8U9-F1
#
_entry.id   AF-A0A1X0P8U9-F1
#
_cell.length_a   1.000
_cell.length_b   1.000
_cell.length_c   1.000
_cell.angle_alpha   90.00
_cell.angle_beta   90.00
_cell.angle_gamma   90.00
#
_symmetry.space_group_name_H-M   'P 1'
#
loop_
_entity.id
_entity.type
_entity.pdbx_description
1 polymer ?
#
loop_
_entity_poly.entity_id
_entity_poly.type
_entity_poly.pdbx_seq_one_letter_code
_entity_poly.pdbx_strand_id
1 'polypeptide(L)'
;MGCCCVVARHAVSQKKRRTVDRSVPNYGAVDLDLVQVHKNIVCMGFPALGLESFYRNQYKVVLHYLDYKYGTDYMVYNLCAESQHRYNLNFFHGRVREYPFPDHWACPLTMIPSFVEDAVKFISCNSPLGEGVVVIHCKAGKGRTGLLTCCLLMCIEPLIEGSAIKAIEYYGIKRTLNGRGLTIPSQIRYVEYYEVLLKQYNGQVPSDIPIIDILSFQIRGIEAKTTISSCIWYTNKGKCNLDLTSSARDNIRIEKSANYVTTVNLAKHLFFKELSEDIRLEFLNGDEIIGALSFHTLFIQKEYSYTQLDRINKMKLSEESSIYFEFASSS
;
A
#
# COMPACT_ATOMS: atom_id res chain seq x y z
N MET A 1 25.26 1.52 27.42
CA MET A 1 24.87 1.28 26.02
C MET A 1 23.36 1.47 25.72
N GLY A 2 22.49 1.74 26.71
CA GLY A 2 21.02 1.76 26.50
C GLY A 2 20.41 2.99 25.81
N CYS A 3 21.02 4.18 25.87
CA CYS A 3 20.41 5.42 25.38
C CYS A 3 20.34 5.51 23.84
N CYS A 4 21.41 5.10 23.15
CA CYS A 4 21.50 5.21 21.68
C CYS A 4 20.51 4.27 20.94
N CYS A 5 20.28 3.06 21.47
CA CYS A 5 19.32 2.12 20.89
C CYS A 5 17.86 2.59 21.02
N VAL A 6 17.50 3.24 22.13
CA VAL A 6 16.15 3.81 22.32
C VAL A 6 15.91 4.96 21.33
N VAL A 7 16.89 5.85 21.15
CA VAL A 7 16.83 6.95 20.17
C VAL A 7 16.66 6.41 18.74
N ALA A 8 17.42 5.37 18.35
CA ALA A 8 17.30 4.75 17.04
C ALA A 8 15.92 4.11 16.80
N ARG A 9 15.34 3.44 17.81
CA ARG A 9 13.99 2.86 17.74
C ARG A 9 12.92 3.94 17.57
N HIS A 10 13.04 5.06 18.28
CA HIS A 10 12.12 6.18 18.17
C HIS A 10 12.26 6.89 16.81
N ALA A 11 13.47 6.99 16.25
CA ALA A 11 13.71 7.55 14.93
C ALA A 11 13.05 6.73 13.80
N VAL A 12 13.08 5.40 13.89
CA VAL A 12 12.47 4.48 12.92
C VAL A 12 10.94 4.39 13.09
N SER A 13 10.45 4.68 14.30
CA SER A 13 9.03 4.83 14.57
C SER A 13 8.44 6.17 14.11
N GLN A 14 9.25 7.22 13.99
CA GLN A 14 8.79 8.56 13.64
C GLN A 14 7.55 8.96 14.48
N LYS A 15 6.42 9.29 13.83
CA LYS A 15 5.16 9.73 14.46
C LYS A 15 4.19 8.58 14.78
N LYS A 16 4.63 7.30 14.69
CA LYS A 16 3.80 6.13 15.01
C LYS A 16 3.66 5.94 16.51
N ARG A 17 2.50 5.46 16.96
CA ARG A 17 2.32 5.02 18.34
C ARG A 17 3.06 3.71 18.57
N ARG A 18 3.60 3.54 19.78
CA ARG A 18 4.33 2.36 20.24
C ARG A 18 3.63 1.82 21.49
N THR A 19 3.64 0.50 21.67
CA THR A 19 3.17 -0.13 22.90
C THR A 19 4.33 -0.23 23.88
N VAL A 20 4.12 0.36 25.06
CA VAL A 20 4.97 0.17 26.23
C VAL A 20 4.17 -0.61 27.27
N ASP A 21 4.48 -1.90 27.45
CA ASP A 21 3.77 -2.79 28.37
C ASP A 21 4.71 -3.29 29.47
N ARG A 22 4.38 -2.96 30.73
CA ARG A 22 5.14 -3.34 31.92
C ARG A 22 4.65 -4.63 32.57
N SER A 23 3.51 -5.17 32.12
CA SER A 23 2.93 -6.39 32.66
C SER A 23 3.59 -7.66 32.10
N VAL A 24 4.37 -7.54 31.02
CA VAL A 24 4.99 -8.68 30.36
C VAL A 24 6.08 -9.30 31.26
N PRO A 25 5.94 -10.56 31.68
CA PRO A 25 6.92 -11.22 32.54
C PRO A 25 8.31 -11.26 31.88
N ASN A 26 9.36 -11.15 32.70
CA ASN A 26 10.77 -11.28 32.30
C ASN A 26 11.35 -10.16 31.42
N TYR A 27 10.58 -9.11 31.09
CA TYR A 27 11.06 -7.99 30.27
C TYR A 27 11.10 -6.64 31.00
N GLY A 28 10.48 -6.51 32.17
CA GLY A 28 10.35 -5.26 32.94
C GLY A 28 9.44 -4.22 32.26
N ALA A 29 9.78 -3.83 31.02
CA ALA A 29 8.92 -3.11 30.10
C ALA A 29 9.25 -3.51 28.65
N VAL A 30 8.25 -4.00 27.92
CA VAL A 30 8.35 -4.23 26.48
C VAL A 30 8.03 -2.93 25.74
N ASP A 31 8.91 -2.49 24.86
CA ASP A 31 8.72 -1.32 23.98
C ASP A 31 8.77 -1.76 22.51
N LEU A 32 7.60 -1.87 21.88
CA LEU A 32 7.43 -2.36 20.52
C LEU A 32 6.74 -1.33 19.63
N ASP A 33 7.18 -1.24 18.38
CA ASP A 33 6.42 -0.64 17.28
C ASP A 33 5.25 -1.56 16.92
N LEU A 34 4.26 -1.59 17.79
CA LEU A 34 3.07 -2.42 17.76
C LEU A 34 1.92 -1.60 18.34
N VAL A 35 0.73 -1.69 17.77
CA VAL A 35 -0.49 -1.03 18.26
C VAL A 35 -1.68 -1.94 18.01
N GLN A 36 -2.49 -2.17 19.04
CA GLN A 36 -3.81 -2.77 18.87
C GLN A 36 -4.77 -1.70 18.34
N VAL A 37 -5.11 -1.80 17.04
CA VAL A 37 -5.96 -0.82 16.35
C VAL A 37 -7.43 -1.09 16.65
N HIS A 38 -7.81 -2.36 16.69
CA HIS A 38 -9.15 -2.88 17.04
C HIS A 38 -8.96 -4.10 17.95
N LYS A 39 -9.99 -4.53 18.68
CA LYS A 39 -9.89 -5.70 19.59
C LYS A 39 -9.31 -6.94 18.89
N ASN A 40 -9.68 -7.16 17.63
CA ASN A 40 -9.19 -8.27 16.79
C ASN A 40 -8.04 -7.90 15.84
N ILE A 41 -7.53 -6.67 15.82
CA ILE A 41 -6.48 -6.24 14.87
C ILE A 41 -5.30 -5.59 15.61
N VAL A 42 -4.13 -6.17 15.42
CA VAL A 42 -2.84 -5.60 15.82
C VAL A 42 -2.05 -5.22 14.58
N CYS A 43 -1.48 -4.01 14.57
CA CYS A 43 -0.57 -3.55 13.52
C CYS A 43 0.83 -3.41 14.11
N MET A 44 1.86 -3.92 13.42
CA MET A 44 3.25 -3.78 13.88
C MET A 44 4.23 -3.44 12.76
N GLY A 45 5.40 -2.93 13.15
CA GLY A 45 6.59 -2.89 12.31
C GLY A 45 7.25 -4.26 12.19
N PHE A 46 8.15 -4.41 11.22
CA PHE A 46 8.81 -5.68 10.90
C PHE A 46 9.48 -6.33 12.13
N PRO A 47 9.19 -7.62 12.43
CA PRO A 47 9.86 -8.39 13.47
C PRO A 47 11.26 -8.81 12.97
N ALA A 48 12.25 -8.00 13.30
CA ALA A 48 13.61 -8.14 12.81
C ALA A 48 14.39 -9.29 13.46
N LEU A 49 15.23 -9.92 12.65
CA LEU A 49 16.31 -10.83 13.03
C LEU A 49 17.66 -10.13 12.86
N GLY A 50 18.68 -10.55 13.62
CA GLY A 50 20.05 -10.05 13.43
C GLY A 50 20.20 -8.54 13.73
N LEU A 51 20.99 -7.84 12.91
CA LEU A 51 21.42 -6.45 13.16
C LEU A 51 20.27 -5.42 13.09
N GLU A 52 19.21 -5.68 12.32
CA GLU A 52 18.06 -4.75 12.28
C GLU A 52 17.29 -4.70 13.60
N SER A 53 17.46 -5.73 14.45
CA SER A 53 16.81 -5.84 15.76
C SER A 53 17.33 -4.81 16.79
N PHE A 54 18.43 -4.12 16.51
CA PHE A 54 18.93 -3.00 17.32
C PHE A 54 18.00 -1.79 17.24
N TYR A 55 17.39 -1.53 16.07
CA TYR A 55 16.55 -0.35 15.82
C TYR A 55 15.10 -0.68 15.42
N ARG A 56 14.76 -1.95 15.16
CA ARG A 56 13.39 -2.45 14.96
C ARG A 56 12.93 -3.36 16.10
N ASN A 57 11.70 -3.87 15.98
CA ASN A 57 11.14 -4.87 16.89
C ASN A 57 11.99 -6.15 16.82
N GLN A 58 12.49 -6.62 17.96
CA GLN A 58 13.19 -7.89 18.02
C GLN A 58 12.19 -9.03 17.91
N TYR A 59 12.37 -9.95 16.95
CA TYR A 59 11.45 -11.08 16.75
C TYR A 59 11.12 -11.83 18.04
N LYS A 60 12.13 -12.19 18.85
CA LYS A 60 11.93 -12.93 20.11
C LYS A 60 11.03 -12.18 21.11
N VAL A 61 11.14 -10.86 21.16
CA VAL A 61 10.32 -10.02 22.04
C VAL A 61 8.90 -9.93 21.51
N VAL A 62 8.72 -9.82 20.19
CA VAL A 62 7.39 -9.85 19.55
C VAL A 62 6.71 -11.20 19.79
N LEU A 63 7.43 -12.31 19.55
CA LEU A 63 6.92 -13.66 19.77
C LEU A 63 6.45 -13.83 21.23
N HIS A 64 7.31 -13.51 22.19
CA HIS A 64 6.96 -13.61 23.61
C HIS A 64 5.78 -12.72 23.99
N TYR A 65 5.73 -11.49 23.47
CA TYR A 65 4.62 -10.57 23.71
C TYR A 65 3.30 -11.12 23.16
N LEU A 66 3.29 -11.63 21.92
CA LEU A 66 2.08 -12.19 21.31
C LEU A 66 1.63 -13.46 22.02
N ASP A 67 2.55 -14.35 22.38
CA ASP A 67 2.25 -15.57 23.13
C ASP A 67 1.71 -15.26 24.54
N TYR A 68 2.29 -14.26 25.22
CA TYR A 68 1.79 -13.81 26.53
C TYR A 68 0.40 -13.18 26.43
N LYS A 69 0.16 -12.35 25.40
CA LYS A 69 -1.07 -11.56 25.30
C LYS A 69 -2.25 -12.34 24.71
N TYR A 70 -1.99 -13.19 23.74
CA TYR A 70 -3.01 -13.84 22.91
C TYR A 70 -2.89 -15.37 22.92
N GLY A 71 -1.88 -15.95 23.57
CA GLY A 71 -1.69 -17.40 23.63
C GLY A 71 -1.57 -18.01 22.23
N THR A 72 -2.55 -18.83 21.85
CA THR A 72 -2.61 -19.47 20.53
C THR A 72 -3.43 -18.71 19.49
N ASP A 73 -4.11 -17.64 19.89
CA ASP A 73 -5.27 -17.12 19.18
C ASP A 73 -4.92 -15.91 18.32
N TYR A 74 -3.72 -15.95 17.72
CA TYR A 74 -3.28 -14.93 16.79
C TYR A 74 -2.73 -15.50 15.48
N MET A 75 -2.88 -14.73 14.39
CA MET A 75 -2.33 -15.06 13.09
C MET A 75 -1.54 -13.86 12.55
N VAL A 76 -0.29 -14.08 12.15
CA VAL A 76 0.59 -13.03 11.62
C VAL A 76 0.47 -12.96 10.10
N TYR A 77 0.21 -11.78 9.57
CA TYR A 77 0.15 -11.50 8.14
C TYR A 77 1.35 -10.65 7.72
N ASN A 78 2.24 -11.24 6.91
CA ASN A 78 3.40 -10.56 6.35
C ASN A 78 3.09 -10.00 4.96
N LEU A 79 3.16 -8.67 4.84
CA LEU A 79 2.88 -7.95 3.59
C LEU A 79 4.15 -7.64 2.76
N CYS A 80 5.32 -8.10 3.19
CA CYS A 80 6.58 -7.78 2.53
C CYS A 80 6.86 -8.67 1.33
N ALA A 81 6.96 -8.06 0.14
CA ALA A 81 7.50 -8.72 -1.05
C ALA A 81 9.03 -8.78 -1.05
N GLU A 82 9.70 -7.88 -0.32
CA GLU A 82 11.16 -7.80 -0.30
C GLU A 82 11.77 -9.00 0.44
N SER A 83 12.70 -9.71 -0.21
CA SER A 83 13.27 -10.96 0.30
C SER A 83 13.89 -10.84 1.70
N GLN A 84 14.53 -9.71 2.00
CA GLN A 84 15.13 -9.44 3.31
C GLN A 84 14.12 -9.24 4.45
N HIS A 85 12.84 -9.06 4.12
CA HIS A 85 11.75 -8.96 5.11
C HIS A 85 10.79 -10.15 5.03
N ARG A 86 11.22 -11.26 4.43
CA ARG A 86 10.54 -12.55 4.47
C ARG A 86 11.26 -13.46 5.44
N TYR A 87 10.52 -14.34 6.11
CA TYR A 87 11.05 -15.27 7.10
C TYR A 87 10.33 -16.62 6.98
N ASN A 88 10.90 -17.66 7.59
CA ASN A 88 10.35 -19.01 7.51
C ASN A 88 8.94 -19.06 8.13
N LEU A 89 8.01 -19.76 7.48
CA LEU A 89 6.62 -19.85 7.93
C LEU A 89 6.44 -20.53 9.29
N ASN A 90 7.43 -21.30 9.76
CA ASN A 90 7.46 -21.88 11.11
C ASN A 90 7.69 -20.84 12.21
N PHE A 91 7.99 -19.59 11.86
CA PHE A 91 8.00 -18.49 12.81
C PHE A 91 6.62 -18.33 13.43
N PHE A 92 6.55 -17.77 14.63
CA PHE A 92 5.27 -17.63 15.35
C PHE A 92 4.50 -18.95 15.45
N HIS A 93 5.22 -20.06 15.63
CA HIS A 93 4.65 -21.41 15.75
C HIS A 93 3.83 -21.85 14.53
N GLY A 94 4.22 -21.44 13.32
CA GLY A 94 3.46 -21.75 12.10
C GLY A 94 2.28 -20.82 11.83
N ARG A 95 2.04 -19.81 12.68
CA ARG A 95 0.90 -18.89 12.57
C ARG A 95 1.25 -17.68 11.71
N VAL A 96 1.69 -17.95 10.48
CA VAL A 96 2.12 -16.95 9.50
C VAL A 96 1.41 -17.17 8.18
N ARG A 97 0.89 -16.08 7.62
CA ARG A 97 0.35 -16.00 6.26
C ARG A 97 1.02 -14.86 5.51
N GLU A 98 1.12 -14.99 4.20
CA GLU A 98 1.82 -14.02 3.36
C GLU A 98 0.90 -13.44 2.30
N TYR A 99 0.86 -12.11 2.21
CA TYR A 99 0.15 -11.34 1.20
C TYR A 99 1.11 -10.26 0.65
N PRO A 100 2.17 -10.66 -0.07
CA PRO A 100 3.30 -9.79 -0.36
C PRO A 100 3.03 -8.80 -1.49
N PHE A 101 3.30 -7.51 -1.26
CA PHE A 101 3.35 -6.50 -2.33
C PHE A 101 4.44 -5.45 -2.08
N PRO A 102 4.97 -4.80 -3.13
CA PRO A 102 6.13 -3.92 -3.03
C PRO A 102 5.91 -2.71 -2.11
N ASP A 103 6.98 -2.26 -1.45
CA ASP A 103 6.92 -1.07 -0.59
C ASP A 103 6.47 0.17 -1.37
N HIS A 104 5.58 0.95 -0.76
CA HIS A 104 4.95 2.16 -1.34
C HIS A 104 4.00 1.92 -2.52
N TRP A 105 3.71 0.68 -2.90
CA TRP A 105 2.69 0.37 -3.90
C TRP A 105 1.33 0.14 -3.23
N ALA A 106 0.25 0.19 -4.01
CA ALA A 106 -0.98 -0.48 -3.64
C ALA A 106 -0.81 -1.99 -3.84
N CYS A 107 -1.54 -2.82 -3.08
CA CYS A 107 -1.59 -4.25 -3.35
C CYS A 107 -2.43 -4.51 -4.61
N PRO A 108 -2.27 -5.67 -5.26
CA PRO A 108 -3.20 -6.09 -6.30
C PRO A 108 -4.65 -6.03 -5.79
N LEU A 109 -5.60 -5.57 -6.60
CA LEU A 109 -6.99 -5.40 -6.12
C LEU A 109 -7.59 -6.74 -5.67
N THR A 110 -7.30 -7.81 -6.41
CA THR A 110 -7.73 -9.19 -6.10
C THR A 110 -7.16 -9.73 -4.79
N MET A 111 -6.06 -9.16 -4.29
CA MET A 111 -5.47 -9.54 -3.02
C MET A 111 -6.33 -9.09 -1.83
N ILE A 112 -7.09 -7.99 -1.97
CA ILE A 112 -7.84 -7.41 -0.85
C ILE A 112 -8.96 -8.35 -0.38
N PRO A 113 -9.88 -8.84 -1.23
CA PRO A 113 -10.93 -9.76 -0.78
C PRO A 113 -10.35 -11.04 -0.19
N SER A 114 -9.34 -11.62 -0.85
CA SER A 114 -8.67 -12.85 -0.38
C SER A 114 -8.05 -12.67 1.01
N PHE A 115 -7.42 -11.53 1.28
CA PHE A 115 -6.90 -11.20 2.61
C PHE A 115 -8.02 -11.02 3.63
N VAL A 116 -9.06 -10.25 3.28
CA VAL A 116 -10.14 -9.92 4.20
C VAL A 116 -10.93 -11.16 4.60
N GLU A 117 -11.31 -12.01 3.64
CA GLU A 117 -12.00 -13.28 3.91
C GLU A 117 -11.21 -14.18 4.85
N ASP A 118 -9.92 -14.32 4.58
CA ASP A 118 -9.04 -15.17 5.35
C ASP A 118 -8.84 -14.65 6.78
N ALA A 119 -8.73 -13.33 6.94
CA ALA A 119 -8.67 -12.65 8.23
C ALA A 119 -9.99 -12.77 9.01
N VAL A 120 -11.14 -12.51 8.36
CA VAL A 120 -12.47 -12.65 8.97
C VAL A 120 -12.70 -14.09 9.42
N LYS A 121 -12.38 -15.08 8.57
CA LYS A 121 -12.47 -16.50 8.91
C LYS A 121 -11.62 -16.85 10.12
N PHE A 122 -10.39 -16.32 10.21
CA PHE A 122 -9.55 -16.53 11.38
C PHE A 122 -10.16 -15.93 12.65
N ILE A 123 -10.64 -14.70 12.57
CA ILE A 123 -11.28 -13.98 13.70
C ILE A 123 -12.50 -14.76 14.20
N SER A 124 -13.36 -15.24 13.28
CA SER A 124 -14.66 -15.83 13.61
C SER A 124 -14.63 -17.33 13.93
N CYS A 125 -13.73 -18.13 13.34
CA CYS A 125 -13.87 -19.59 13.36
C CYS A 125 -12.69 -20.34 14.01
N ASN A 126 -11.52 -19.73 14.18
CA ASN A 126 -10.28 -20.47 14.46
C ASN A 126 -9.61 -20.14 15.81
N SER A 127 -10.24 -19.32 16.66
CA SER A 127 -9.76 -19.07 18.02
C SER A 127 -10.50 -20.00 18.99
N PRO A 128 -9.79 -20.89 19.70
CA PRO A 128 -10.32 -21.66 20.84
C PRO A 128 -11.10 -20.81 21.86
N LEU A 129 -10.77 -19.51 21.99
CA LEU A 129 -11.39 -18.56 22.90
C LEU A 129 -12.48 -17.68 22.25
N GLY A 130 -12.75 -17.82 20.95
CA GLY A 130 -13.79 -17.06 20.24
C GLY A 130 -13.43 -15.60 19.91
N GLU A 131 -12.17 -15.20 20.04
CA GLU A 131 -11.71 -13.81 19.83
C GLU A 131 -10.35 -13.75 19.11
N GLY A 132 -10.25 -14.35 17.92
CA GLY A 132 -9.01 -14.38 17.16
C GLY A 132 -8.44 -12.99 16.86
N VAL A 133 -7.12 -12.83 16.94
CA VAL A 133 -6.41 -11.56 16.69
C VAL A 133 -5.52 -11.68 15.46
N VAL A 134 -5.78 -10.85 14.45
CA VAL A 134 -4.89 -10.74 13.28
C VAL A 134 -3.80 -9.72 13.54
N VAL A 135 -2.55 -10.11 13.30
CA VAL A 135 -1.36 -9.27 13.47
C VAL A 135 -0.81 -8.94 12.09
N ILE A 136 -1.06 -7.72 11.61
CA ILE A 136 -0.71 -7.29 10.26
C ILE A 136 0.58 -6.48 10.31
N HIS A 137 1.57 -6.84 9.49
CA HIS A 137 2.82 -6.10 9.42
C HIS A 137 3.37 -5.96 8.01
N CYS A 138 4.18 -4.93 7.82
CA CYS A 138 5.06 -4.78 6.66
C CYS A 138 6.46 -4.42 7.16
N LYS A 139 7.21 -3.57 6.44
CA LYS A 139 8.47 -3.01 6.94
C LYS A 139 8.24 -2.05 8.12
N ALA A 140 7.52 -0.95 7.88
CA ALA A 140 7.31 0.11 8.86
C ALA A 140 5.95 0.05 9.59
N GLY A 141 5.05 -0.87 9.20
CA GLY A 141 3.73 -0.99 9.78
C GLY A 141 2.87 0.27 9.59
N LYS A 142 2.91 0.90 8.41
CA LYS A 142 2.24 2.18 8.13
C LYS A 142 1.35 2.12 6.88
N GLY A 143 1.94 2.23 5.68
CA GLY A 143 1.18 2.31 4.42
C GLY A 143 0.52 0.99 4.02
N ARG A 144 1.33 -0.03 3.68
CA ARG A 144 0.84 -1.37 3.30
C ARG A 144 -0.09 -1.99 4.35
N THR A 145 0.35 -1.96 5.61
CA THR A 145 -0.45 -2.38 6.76
C THR A 145 -1.75 -1.58 6.86
N GLY A 146 -1.69 -0.27 6.68
CA GLY A 146 -2.87 0.59 6.73
C GLY A 146 -3.91 0.27 5.68
N LEU A 147 -3.50 0.04 4.44
CA LEU A 147 -4.39 -0.33 3.33
C LEU A 147 -5.25 -1.55 3.71
N LEU A 148 -4.61 -2.67 4.04
CA LEU A 148 -5.34 -3.91 4.36
C LEU A 148 -6.07 -3.85 5.71
N THR A 149 -5.53 -3.14 6.71
CA THR A 149 -6.24 -2.89 7.97
C THR A 149 -7.52 -2.08 7.74
N CYS A 150 -7.50 -1.04 6.89
CA CYS A 150 -8.70 -0.27 6.57
C CYS A 150 -9.75 -1.12 5.85
N CYS A 151 -9.32 -1.97 4.91
CA CYS A 151 -10.21 -2.90 4.21
C CYS A 151 -10.88 -3.88 5.18
N LEU A 152 -10.12 -4.46 6.11
CA LEU A 152 -10.66 -5.36 7.13
C LEU A 152 -11.62 -4.65 8.11
N LEU A 153 -11.27 -3.43 8.55
CA LEU A 153 -12.12 -2.64 9.45
C LEU A 153 -13.52 -2.39 8.86
N MET A 154 -13.62 -2.14 7.55
CA MET A 154 -14.91 -1.97 6.87
C MET A 154 -15.80 -3.23 6.90
N CYS A 155 -15.25 -4.40 7.23
CA CYS A 155 -16.01 -5.65 7.31
C CYS A 155 -16.29 -6.10 8.75
N ILE A 156 -15.51 -5.66 9.75
CA ILE A 156 -15.61 -6.20 11.12
C ILE A 156 -16.01 -5.16 12.18
N GLU A 157 -15.96 -3.86 11.87
CA GLU A 157 -16.32 -2.79 12.80
C GLU A 157 -17.65 -2.14 12.36
N PRO A 158 -18.77 -2.40 13.07
CA PRO A 158 -20.09 -1.90 12.69
C PRO A 158 -20.18 -0.38 12.47
N LEU A 159 -19.39 0.41 13.20
CA LEU A 159 -19.42 1.88 13.05
C LEU A 159 -18.71 2.37 11.77
N ILE A 160 -17.85 1.53 11.18
CA ILE A 160 -17.02 1.80 10.00
C ILE A 160 -17.56 1.07 8.76
N GLU A 161 -18.50 0.14 8.92
CA GLU A 161 -18.98 -0.76 7.88
C GLU A 161 -19.17 -0.09 6.52
N GLY A 162 -18.49 -0.63 5.51
CA GLY A 162 -18.57 -0.16 4.12
C GLY A 162 -18.15 1.30 3.87
N SER A 163 -17.31 1.90 4.72
CA SER A 163 -16.84 3.30 4.57
C SER A 163 -15.32 3.43 4.62
N ALA A 164 -14.69 3.73 3.48
CA ALA A 164 -13.24 3.88 3.38
C ALA A 164 -12.75 5.08 4.19
N ILE A 165 -13.47 6.21 4.12
CA ILE A 165 -13.12 7.45 4.83
C ILE A 165 -13.05 7.20 6.34
N LYS A 166 -14.08 6.59 6.92
CA LYS A 166 -14.10 6.26 8.36
C LYS A 166 -12.97 5.30 8.74
N ALA A 167 -12.71 4.29 7.90
CA ALA A 167 -11.65 3.32 8.15
C ALA A 167 -10.25 3.98 8.17
N ILE A 168 -9.99 4.86 7.19
CA ILE A 168 -8.72 5.59 7.05
C ILE A 168 -8.52 6.55 8.24
N GLU A 169 -9.54 7.31 8.61
CA GLU A 169 -9.50 8.22 9.77
C GLU A 169 -9.25 7.45 11.07
N TYR A 170 -10.01 6.38 11.30
CA TYR A 170 -9.87 5.51 12.47
C TYR A 170 -8.45 4.94 12.57
N TYR A 171 -7.96 4.33 11.49
CA TYR A 171 -6.61 3.79 11.43
C TYR A 171 -5.56 4.89 11.66
N GLY A 172 -5.73 6.07 11.07
CA GLY A 172 -4.86 7.21 11.23
C GLY A 172 -4.69 7.63 12.70
N ILE A 173 -5.81 7.79 13.41
CA ILE A 173 -5.85 8.19 14.82
C ILE A 173 -5.26 7.11 15.73
N LYS A 174 -5.56 5.83 15.45
CA LYS A 174 -5.05 4.70 16.24
C LYS A 174 -3.57 4.46 16.03
N ARG A 175 -3.08 4.48 14.78
CA ARG A 175 -1.70 4.10 14.46
C ARG A 175 -0.68 5.22 14.67
N THR A 176 -1.08 6.48 14.53
CA THR A 176 -0.16 7.62 14.54
C THR A 176 -0.58 8.71 15.52
N LEU A 177 0.38 9.54 15.94
CA LEU A 177 0.11 10.69 16.81
C LEU A 177 -0.50 11.87 16.06
N ASN A 178 -0.29 11.96 14.74
CA ASN A 178 -0.75 13.07 13.90
C ASN A 178 -1.95 12.70 13.01
N GLY A 179 -2.58 11.56 13.22
CA GLY A 179 -3.71 11.08 12.41
C GLY A 179 -3.36 10.65 10.98
N ARG A 180 -2.09 10.70 10.57
CA ARG A 180 -1.65 10.43 9.19
C ARG A 180 -1.06 9.03 9.05
N GLY A 181 -1.91 8.02 9.23
CA GLY A 181 -1.58 6.59 9.14
C GLY A 181 -1.42 6.10 7.70
N LEU A 182 -2.41 6.36 6.84
CA LEU A 182 -2.37 6.05 5.41
C LEU A 182 -2.31 7.36 4.63
N THR A 183 -1.27 7.56 3.83
CA THR A 183 -1.00 8.87 3.19
C THR A 183 -0.61 8.78 1.72
N ILE A 184 -0.37 7.58 1.20
CA ILE A 184 0.00 7.40 -0.20
C ILE A 184 -1.30 7.38 -1.00
N PRO A 185 -1.51 8.32 -1.94
CA PRO A 185 -2.78 8.43 -2.68
C PRO A 185 -3.20 7.13 -3.37
N SER A 186 -2.27 6.40 -3.99
CA SER A 186 -2.59 5.11 -4.61
C SER A 186 -3.05 4.05 -3.60
N GLN A 187 -2.53 4.06 -2.37
CA GLN A 187 -3.01 3.13 -1.33
C GLN A 187 -4.39 3.53 -0.81
N ILE A 188 -4.65 4.84 -0.67
CA ILE A 188 -5.97 5.37 -0.28
C ILE A 188 -7.02 4.98 -1.33
N ARG A 189 -6.70 5.20 -2.61
CA ARG A 189 -7.56 4.84 -3.74
C ARG A 189 -7.97 3.37 -3.72
N TYR A 190 -7.08 2.46 -3.34
CA TYR A 190 -7.41 1.03 -3.30
C TYR A 190 -8.32 0.66 -2.11
N VAL A 191 -8.27 1.42 -1.01
CA VAL A 191 -9.27 1.29 0.06
C VAL A 191 -10.63 1.78 -0.43
N GLU A 192 -10.66 2.90 -1.18
CA GLU A 192 -11.89 3.42 -1.81
C GLU A 192 -12.46 2.44 -2.85
N TYR A 193 -11.60 1.80 -3.65
CA TYR A 193 -12.00 0.73 -4.56
C TYR A 193 -12.65 -0.43 -3.82
N TYR A 194 -12.09 -0.87 -2.69
CA TYR A 194 -12.69 -1.93 -1.91
C TYR A 194 -14.04 -1.53 -1.29
N GLU A 195 -14.24 -0.27 -0.90
CA GLU A 195 -15.56 0.25 -0.52
C GLU A 195 -16.58 0.10 -1.67
N VAL A 196 -16.17 0.36 -2.92
CA VAL A 196 -17.03 0.13 -4.10
C VAL A 196 -17.30 -1.36 -4.29
N LEU A 197 -16.29 -2.22 -4.14
CA LEU A 197 -16.46 -3.68 -4.23
C LEU A 197 -17.47 -4.19 -3.19
N LEU A 198 -17.40 -3.72 -1.94
CA LEU A 198 -18.37 -4.08 -0.89
C LEU A 198 -19.80 -3.70 -1.28
N LYS A 199 -19.99 -2.53 -1.89
CA LYS A 199 -21.32 -2.00 -2.21
C LYS A 199 -21.92 -2.57 -3.50
N GLN A 200 -21.10 -2.89 -4.49
CA GLN A 200 -21.56 -3.19 -5.84
C GLN A 200 -21.23 -4.61 -6.30
N TYR A 201 -20.25 -5.27 -5.67
CA TYR A 201 -19.70 -6.55 -6.13
C TYR A 201 -19.56 -7.57 -4.99
N ASN A 202 -20.36 -7.44 -3.93
CA ASN A 202 -20.35 -8.33 -2.75
C ASN A 202 -18.96 -8.52 -2.12
N GLY A 203 -18.14 -7.47 -2.16
CA GLY A 203 -16.76 -7.48 -1.66
C GLY A 203 -15.76 -8.22 -2.54
N GLN A 204 -16.15 -8.68 -3.73
CA GLN A 204 -15.28 -9.42 -4.66
C GLN A 204 -14.91 -8.58 -5.87
N VAL A 205 -13.78 -8.89 -6.50
CA VAL A 205 -13.46 -8.34 -7.82
C VAL A 205 -14.30 -9.10 -8.86
N PRO A 206 -15.07 -8.40 -9.72
CA PRO A 206 -15.85 -9.04 -10.78
C PRO A 206 -14.94 -9.77 -11.79
N SER A 207 -15.48 -10.81 -12.44
CA SER A 207 -14.75 -11.55 -13.48
C SER A 207 -14.67 -10.81 -14.81
N ASP A 208 -15.65 -9.97 -15.10
CA ASP A 208 -15.75 -9.12 -16.30
C ASP A 208 -15.00 -7.79 -16.09
N ILE A 209 -13.67 -7.90 -15.91
CA ILE A 209 -12.80 -6.72 -15.77
C ILE A 209 -12.63 -6.05 -17.15
N PRO A 210 -12.90 -4.74 -17.28
CA PRO A 210 -12.73 -4.02 -18.54
C PRO A 210 -11.31 -4.14 -19.10
N ILE A 211 -11.24 -4.49 -20.38
CA ILE A 211 -10.01 -4.49 -21.17
C ILE A 211 -9.91 -3.14 -21.87
N ILE A 212 -8.77 -2.47 -21.72
CA ILE A 212 -8.54 -1.12 -22.24
C ILE A 212 -7.33 -1.03 -23.15
N ASP A 213 -7.43 -0.14 -24.12
CA ASP A 213 -6.34 0.35 -24.94
C ASP A 213 -5.98 1.77 -24.51
N ILE A 214 -4.76 2.01 -24.02
CA ILE A 214 -4.29 3.37 -23.77
C ILE A 214 -3.82 3.97 -25.09
N LEU A 215 -4.55 4.96 -25.60
CA LEU A 215 -4.28 5.63 -26.88
C LEU A 215 -3.29 6.77 -26.70
N SER A 216 -3.43 7.53 -25.61
CA SER A 216 -2.50 8.57 -25.24
C SER A 216 -2.60 8.89 -23.75
N PHE A 217 -1.56 9.51 -23.19
CA PHE A 217 -1.68 10.18 -21.91
C PHE A 217 -1.01 11.55 -21.96
N GLN A 218 -1.51 12.47 -21.14
CA GLN A 218 -1.00 13.82 -21.02
C GLN A 218 -0.57 14.07 -19.58
N ILE A 219 0.61 14.65 -19.43
CA ILE A 219 1.06 15.20 -18.16
C ILE A 219 0.89 16.71 -18.23
N ARG A 220 0.01 17.26 -17.40
CA ARG A 220 -0.38 18.67 -17.42
C ARG A 220 0.19 19.38 -16.19
N GLY A 221 0.63 20.63 -16.37
CA GLY A 221 0.99 21.52 -15.26
C GLY A 221 2.37 21.29 -14.63
N ILE A 222 3.30 20.57 -15.29
CA ILE A 222 4.66 20.41 -14.75
C ILE A 222 5.44 21.71 -14.89
N GLU A 223 5.79 22.33 -13.77
CA GLU A 223 6.64 23.52 -13.78
C GLU A 223 7.99 23.26 -14.47
N ALA A 224 8.54 24.28 -15.14
CA ALA A 224 9.81 24.20 -15.89
C ALA A 224 11.02 23.67 -15.10
N LYS A 225 10.94 23.65 -13.76
CA LYS A 225 12.02 23.19 -12.86
C LYS A 225 12.06 21.68 -12.66
N THR A 226 11.04 20.93 -13.10
CA THR A 226 11.01 19.48 -13.01
C THR A 226 11.10 18.86 -14.39
N THR A 227 12.12 18.03 -14.62
CA THR A 227 12.25 17.25 -15.84
C THR A 227 11.76 15.83 -15.59
N ILE A 228 10.85 15.34 -16.43
CA ILE A 228 10.52 13.92 -16.51
C ILE A 228 11.27 13.35 -17.71
N SER A 229 12.26 12.53 -17.42
CA SER A 229 13.12 11.89 -18.43
C SER A 229 12.51 10.63 -19.00
N SER A 230 11.77 9.85 -18.19
CA SER A 230 11.18 8.59 -18.63
C SER A 230 9.97 8.24 -17.76
N CYS A 231 9.18 7.28 -18.21
CA CYS A 231 8.17 6.65 -17.38
C CYS A 231 8.23 5.13 -17.50
N ILE A 232 7.83 4.45 -16.42
CA ILE A 232 7.77 3.00 -16.36
C ILE A 232 6.33 2.59 -16.10
N TRP A 233 5.83 1.72 -16.95
CA TRP A 233 4.52 1.10 -16.82
C TRP A 233 4.67 -0.33 -16.35
N TYR A 234 3.89 -0.69 -15.34
CA TYR A 234 3.69 -2.06 -14.89
C TYR A 234 2.23 -2.42 -15.11
N THR A 235 1.99 -3.51 -15.83
CA THR A 235 0.66 -3.98 -16.22
C THR A 235 0.60 -5.50 -16.10
N ASN A 236 -0.57 -6.08 -16.37
CA ASN A 236 -0.75 -7.52 -16.58
C ASN A 236 0.17 -8.11 -17.68
N LYS A 237 0.69 -7.29 -18.60
CA LYS A 237 1.62 -7.70 -19.67
C LYS A 237 3.10 -7.54 -19.29
N GLY A 238 3.40 -7.15 -18.05
CA GLY A 238 4.76 -6.96 -17.55
C GLY A 238 5.16 -5.49 -17.46
N LYS A 239 6.41 -5.18 -17.79
CA LYS A 239 7.00 -3.84 -17.62
C LYS A 239 7.37 -3.23 -18.97
N CYS A 240 7.04 -1.95 -19.17
CA CYS A 240 7.47 -1.16 -20.33
C CYS A 240 8.09 0.16 -19.87
N ASN A 241 9.29 0.46 -20.36
CA ASN A 241 9.98 1.73 -20.10
C ASN A 241 9.84 2.63 -21.32
N LEU A 242 9.36 3.86 -21.12
CA LEU A 242 9.27 4.86 -22.16
C LEU A 242 10.26 5.99 -21.88
N ASP A 243 11.15 6.24 -22.83
CA ASP A 243 12.01 7.42 -22.82
C ASP A 243 11.21 8.65 -23.29
N LEU A 244 11.14 9.68 -22.44
CA LEU A 244 10.40 10.91 -22.72
C LEU A 244 11.30 12.05 -23.24
N THR A 245 12.60 11.82 -23.38
CA THR A 245 13.58 12.83 -23.85
C THR A 245 13.73 12.86 -25.37
N SER A 246 13.44 11.75 -26.06
CA SER A 246 13.54 11.67 -27.52
C SER A 246 12.17 11.86 -28.19
N SER A 247 12.09 12.74 -29.19
CA SER A 247 10.82 13.15 -29.82
C SER A 247 10.19 12.09 -30.72
N ALA A 248 10.94 11.05 -31.11
CA ALA A 248 10.45 9.94 -31.92
C ALA A 248 11.33 8.69 -31.77
N ARG A 249 10.89 7.74 -30.93
CA ARG A 249 11.32 6.35 -30.93
C ARG A 249 10.11 5.44 -30.68
N ASP A 250 10.13 4.23 -31.24
CA ASP A 250 9.20 3.15 -30.90
C ASP A 250 7.69 3.43 -31.10
N ASN A 251 7.30 4.13 -32.16
CA ASN A 251 5.90 4.52 -32.44
C ASN A 251 5.27 5.45 -31.39
N ILE A 252 6.10 6.12 -30.60
CA ILE A 252 5.68 7.10 -29.60
C ILE A 252 5.93 8.49 -30.16
N ARG A 253 4.92 9.37 -30.06
CA ARG A 253 5.05 10.79 -30.42
C ARG A 253 4.86 11.63 -29.17
N ILE A 254 5.83 12.48 -28.87
CA ILE A 254 5.81 13.37 -27.71
C ILE A 254 5.61 14.80 -28.19
N GLU A 255 4.56 15.45 -27.70
CA GLU A 255 4.24 16.83 -28.03
C GLU A 255 4.20 17.67 -26.76
N LYS A 256 5.03 18.73 -26.75
CA LYS A 256 5.02 19.74 -25.70
C LYS A 256 4.29 20.96 -26.23
N SER A 257 3.19 21.34 -25.60
CA SER A 257 2.40 22.53 -26.00
C SER A 257 2.57 23.68 -25.01
N ALA A 258 1.95 24.83 -25.33
CA ALA A 258 1.80 25.91 -24.37
C ALA A 258 1.12 25.41 -23.07
N ASN A 259 1.43 26.05 -21.94
CA ASN A 259 0.90 25.71 -20.61
C ASN A 259 1.40 24.37 -20.01
N TYR A 260 2.63 23.96 -20.32
CA TYR A 260 3.30 22.83 -19.66
C TYR A 260 2.58 21.48 -19.81
N VAL A 261 1.96 21.24 -20.96
CA VAL A 261 1.35 19.95 -21.28
C VAL A 261 2.31 19.13 -22.12
N THR A 262 2.61 17.91 -21.65
CA THR A 262 3.35 16.90 -22.39
C THR A 262 2.40 15.76 -22.77
N THR A 263 2.10 15.63 -24.06
CA THR A 263 1.27 14.55 -24.61
C THR A 263 2.16 13.43 -25.12
N VAL A 264 1.84 12.20 -24.75
CA VAL A 264 2.52 10.98 -25.20
C VAL A 264 1.51 10.12 -25.95
N ASN A 265 1.65 10.04 -27.28
CA ASN A 265 0.80 9.21 -28.12
C ASN A 265 1.29 7.75 -28.12
N LEU A 266 0.39 6.82 -27.81
CA LEU A 266 0.64 5.39 -27.65
C LEU A 266 -0.22 4.52 -28.56
N ALA A 267 -1.04 5.12 -29.44
CA ALA A 267 -2.07 4.41 -30.20
C ALA A 267 -1.53 3.27 -31.09
N LYS A 268 -0.28 3.40 -31.54
CA LYS A 268 0.43 2.41 -32.38
C LYS A 268 1.30 1.43 -31.58
N HIS A 269 1.39 1.58 -30.27
CA HIS A 269 2.31 0.80 -29.43
C HIS A 269 1.59 -0.40 -28.81
N LEU A 270 1.91 -1.61 -29.28
CA LEU A 270 1.22 -2.87 -28.95
C LEU A 270 1.21 -3.24 -27.44
N PHE A 271 2.19 -2.76 -26.66
CA PHE A 271 2.19 -2.96 -25.21
C PHE A 271 0.95 -2.34 -24.54
N PHE A 272 0.44 -1.22 -25.07
CA PHE A 272 -0.67 -0.47 -24.49
C PHE A 272 -2.04 -0.91 -25.00
N LYS A 273 -2.07 -2.09 -25.64
CA LYS A 273 -3.27 -2.74 -26.14
C LYS A 273 -3.67 -3.89 -25.22
N GLU A 274 -4.97 -4.05 -25.03
CA GLU A 274 -5.56 -5.14 -24.24
C GLU A 274 -5.04 -5.18 -22.79
N LEU A 275 -4.93 -4.02 -22.15
CA LEU A 275 -4.56 -3.93 -20.74
C LEU A 275 -5.75 -4.23 -19.85
N SER A 276 -5.52 -4.92 -18.75
CA SER A 276 -6.54 -5.21 -17.73
C SER A 276 -5.90 -5.23 -16.34
N GLU A 277 -6.74 -5.21 -15.32
CA GLU A 277 -6.38 -5.30 -13.90
C GLU A 277 -5.58 -4.07 -13.39
N ASP A 278 -4.60 -4.31 -12.52
CA ASP A 278 -3.78 -3.30 -11.88
C ASP A 278 -2.74 -2.73 -12.85
N ILE A 279 -2.74 -1.40 -12.98
CA ILE A 279 -1.76 -0.63 -13.73
C ILE A 279 -1.04 0.31 -12.78
N ARG A 280 0.30 0.34 -12.89
CA ARG A 280 1.13 1.33 -12.21
C ARG A 280 2.00 2.07 -13.21
N LEU A 281 1.95 3.40 -13.13
CA LEU A 281 2.77 4.33 -13.89
C LEU A 281 3.73 5.05 -12.93
N GLU A 282 5.04 4.93 -13.16
CA GLU A 282 6.08 5.65 -12.44
C GLU A 282 6.74 6.70 -13.34
N PHE A 283 6.91 7.92 -12.84
CA PHE A 283 7.58 9.03 -13.53
C PHE A 283 8.99 9.20 -12.97
N LEU A 284 9.99 9.31 -13.85
CA LEU A 284 11.40 9.34 -13.48
C LEU A 284 12.13 10.59 -13.98
N ASN A 285 13.03 11.10 -13.14
CA ASN A 285 14.07 12.06 -13.51
C ASN A 285 15.45 11.40 -13.35
N GLY A 286 16.08 11.02 -14.46
CA GLY A 286 17.18 10.07 -14.45
C GLY A 286 16.69 8.72 -13.90
N ASP A 287 17.35 8.23 -12.85
CA ASP A 287 16.98 6.98 -12.18
C ASP A 287 16.05 7.19 -10.97
N GLU A 288 15.72 8.45 -10.64
CA GLU A 288 14.89 8.75 -9.47
C GLU A 288 13.40 8.76 -9.80
N ILE A 289 12.61 7.96 -9.07
CA ILE A 289 11.15 8.02 -9.10
C ILE A 289 10.67 9.29 -8.39
N ILE A 290 10.14 10.23 -9.18
CA ILE A 290 9.64 11.53 -8.73
C ILE A 290 8.10 11.57 -8.60
N GLY A 291 7.39 10.65 -9.24
CA GLY A 291 5.94 10.53 -9.13
C GLY A 291 5.48 9.12 -9.45
N ALA A 292 4.31 8.73 -8.96
CA ALA A 292 3.67 7.49 -9.41
C ALA A 292 2.15 7.56 -9.31
N LEU A 293 1.47 6.70 -10.07
CA LEU A 293 0.04 6.51 -10.06
C LEU A 293 -0.25 5.02 -10.17
N SER A 294 -1.10 4.46 -9.31
CA SER A 294 -1.63 3.10 -9.47
C SER A 294 -3.15 3.12 -9.54
N PHE A 295 -3.73 2.43 -10.51
CA PHE A 295 -5.17 2.31 -10.69
C PHE A 295 -5.52 0.94 -11.24
N HIS A 296 -6.79 0.55 -11.13
CA HIS A 296 -7.30 -0.70 -11.69
C HIS A 296 -8.22 -0.38 -12.88
N THR A 297 -8.17 -1.17 -13.96
CA THR A 297 -8.95 -0.87 -15.18
C THR A 297 -10.46 -0.82 -14.95
N LEU A 298 -10.97 -1.60 -13.99
CA LEU A 298 -12.36 -1.52 -13.49
C LEU A 298 -12.79 -0.10 -13.06
N PHE A 299 -11.84 0.72 -12.62
CA PHE A 299 -12.09 2.05 -12.07
C PHE A 299 -11.23 3.14 -12.73
N ILE A 300 -10.81 2.92 -13.98
CA ILE A 300 -10.01 3.91 -14.70
C ILE A 300 -10.78 5.22 -14.86
N GLN A 301 -10.10 6.33 -14.59
CA GLN A 301 -10.61 7.68 -14.78
C GLN A 301 -9.89 8.34 -15.95
N LYS A 302 -10.59 9.23 -16.66
CA LYS A 302 -9.96 10.05 -17.71
C LYS A 302 -8.93 11.01 -17.15
N GLU A 303 -9.08 11.45 -15.91
CA GLU A 303 -8.19 12.43 -15.30
C GLU A 303 -7.92 12.07 -13.84
N TYR A 304 -6.64 12.12 -13.46
CA TYR A 304 -6.18 12.01 -12.09
C TYR A 304 -5.49 13.32 -11.70
N SER A 305 -6.02 14.03 -10.71
CA SER A 305 -5.47 15.30 -10.25
C SER A 305 -4.14 15.12 -9.51
N TYR A 306 -3.42 16.22 -9.29
CA TYR A 306 -2.14 16.19 -8.58
C TYR A 306 -2.23 15.52 -7.19
N THR A 307 -3.32 15.73 -6.43
CA THR A 307 -3.51 15.13 -5.09
C THR A 307 -3.65 13.61 -5.12
N GLN A 308 -3.95 13.06 -6.29
CA GLN A 308 -4.09 11.62 -6.53
C GLN A 308 -2.76 10.96 -6.92
N LEU A 309 -1.66 11.72 -7.04
CA LEU A 309 -0.35 11.20 -7.42
C LEU A 309 0.54 10.94 -6.20
N ASP A 310 1.20 9.79 -6.19
CA ASP A 310 2.21 9.46 -5.20
C ASP A 310 3.43 10.36 -5.38
N ARG A 311 4.13 10.65 -4.27
CA ARG A 311 5.40 11.42 -4.26
C ARG A 311 5.31 12.83 -4.84
N ILE A 312 4.11 13.43 -4.84
CA ILE A 312 3.81 14.77 -5.35
C ILE A 312 4.85 15.86 -5.03
N ASN A 313 5.39 15.86 -3.80
CA ASN A 313 6.39 16.84 -3.35
C ASN A 313 7.69 16.81 -4.17
N LYS A 314 8.04 15.67 -4.78
CA LYS A 314 9.23 15.55 -5.63
C LYS A 314 8.97 16.05 -7.05
N MET A 315 7.73 15.92 -7.51
CA MET A 315 7.31 16.29 -8.86
C MET A 315 7.08 17.81 -9.00
N LYS A 316 6.94 18.53 -7.87
CA LYS A 316 6.72 20.01 -7.80
C LYS A 316 5.56 20.44 -8.70
N LEU A 317 4.44 19.74 -8.55
CA LEU A 317 3.23 19.99 -9.32
C LEU A 317 2.47 21.19 -8.74
N SER A 318 1.87 22.00 -9.62
CA SER A 318 0.88 23.00 -9.25
C SER A 318 -0.46 22.34 -8.92
N GLU A 319 -1.37 23.08 -8.29
CA GLU A 319 -2.72 22.57 -7.98
C GLU A 319 -3.56 22.27 -9.24
N GLU A 320 -3.17 22.84 -10.39
CA GLU A 320 -3.80 22.61 -11.69
C GLU A 320 -3.22 21.39 -12.42
N SER A 321 -2.23 20.72 -11.85
CA SER A 321 -1.56 19.59 -12.50
C SER A 321 -2.44 18.33 -12.48
N SER A 322 -2.35 17.54 -13.55
CA SER A 322 -3.07 16.28 -13.68
C SER A 322 -2.43 15.33 -14.68
N ILE A 323 -2.80 14.05 -14.57
CA ILE A 323 -2.56 13.03 -15.61
C ILE A 323 -3.88 12.77 -16.30
N TYR A 324 -3.94 13.03 -17.61
CA TYR A 324 -5.10 12.74 -18.43
C TYR A 324 -4.84 11.52 -19.30
N PHE A 325 -5.77 10.58 -19.38
CA PHE A 325 -5.72 9.40 -20.24
C PHE A 325 -6.79 9.46 -21.32
N GLU A 326 -6.37 9.18 -22.55
CA GLU A 326 -7.26 8.82 -23.63
C GLU A 326 -7.17 7.31 -23.82
N PHE A 327 -8.29 6.63 -23.68
CA PHE A 327 -8.36 5.17 -23.77
C PHE A 327 -9.65 4.72 -24.44
N ALA A 328 -9.59 3.57 -25.11
CA ALA A 328 -10.75 2.83 -25.55
C ALA A 328 -10.97 1.64 -24.61
N SER A 329 -12.23 1.28 -24.36
CA SER A 329 -12.58 0.10 -23.57
C SER A 329 -13.37 -0.85 -24.46
N SER A 330 -12.99 -2.13 -24.47
CA SER A 330 -13.86 -3.19 -24.95
C SER A 330 -14.59 -3.77 -23.74
N SER A 331 -15.93 -3.71 -23.80
CA SER A 331 -16.82 -4.41 -22.87
C SER A 331 -16.83 -5.90 -23.13
#